data_AF-A0A1W2E231-F1
#
_entry.id   AF-A0A1W2E231-F1
#
_cell.length_a   1.000
_cell.length_b   1.000
_cell.length_c   1.000
_cell.angle_alpha   90.00
_cell.angle_beta   90.00
_cell.angle_gamma   90.00
#
_symmetry.space_group_name_H-M   'P 1'
#
loop_
_entity.id
_entity.type
_entity.pdbx_description
1 polymer ?
#
loop_
_entity_poly.entity_id
_entity_poly.type
_entity_poly.pdbx_seq_one_letter_code
_entity_poly.pdbx_strand_id
1 'polypeptide(L)'
;MIRSITSMTLLMATAPSLADTYDVPTKLVLKVEAATKKDVQLGQKYASCMSTPWLPTVDQFEARARSCADLRKPRSSKLKRAIDWVDQIAVQFPGAEIELQILQR
;
A
#
# COMPACT_ATOMS: atom_id res chain seq x y z
N MET A 1 46.35 4.78 -52.65
CA MET A 1 44.98 5.25 -52.36
C MET A 1 44.49 4.49 -51.14
N ILE A 2 44.36 5.18 -50.02
CA ILE A 2 44.05 4.62 -48.69
C ILE A 2 42.60 4.97 -48.37
N ARG A 3 41.82 4.01 -47.84
CA ARG A 3 40.90 4.20 -46.71
C ARG A 3 40.18 2.88 -46.39
N SER A 4 40.73 2.15 -45.43
CA SER A 4 40.05 1.05 -44.74
C SER A 4 38.93 1.62 -43.88
N ILE A 5 37.71 1.13 -44.09
CA ILE A 5 36.54 1.48 -43.29
C ILE A 5 36.44 0.43 -42.18
N THR A 6 36.99 0.75 -41.01
CA THR A 6 36.87 -0.08 -39.82
C THR A 6 35.51 0.22 -39.18
N SER A 7 34.54 -0.67 -39.41
CA SER A 7 33.23 -0.61 -38.76
C SER A 7 33.38 -0.83 -37.25
N MET A 8 33.10 0.23 -36.50
CA MET A 8 33.12 0.25 -35.05
C MET A 8 31.79 -0.31 -34.53
N THR A 9 31.79 -1.58 -34.13
CA THR A 9 30.63 -2.24 -33.52
C THR A 9 30.35 -1.61 -32.15
N LEU A 10 29.29 -0.82 -32.02
CA LEU A 10 28.79 -0.37 -30.72
C LEU A 10 28.23 -1.58 -29.95
N LEU A 11 28.93 -2.02 -28.92
CA LEU A 11 28.30 -2.83 -27.86
C LEU A 11 27.35 -1.92 -27.07
N MET A 12 26.05 -2.09 -27.26
CA MET A 12 25.07 -1.63 -26.29
C MET A 12 25.21 -2.49 -25.04
N ALA A 13 25.90 -1.97 -24.03
CA ALA A 13 25.84 -2.54 -22.68
C ALA A 13 24.42 -2.32 -22.16
N THR A 14 23.63 -3.39 -22.09
CA THR A 14 22.40 -3.41 -21.32
C THR A 14 22.77 -3.20 -19.86
N ALA A 15 22.56 -1.97 -19.36
CA ALA A 15 22.62 -1.72 -17.94
C ALA A 15 21.58 -2.63 -17.26
N PRO A 16 21.97 -3.54 -16.35
CA PRO A 16 20.99 -4.25 -15.56
C PRO A 16 20.26 -3.19 -14.74
N SER A 17 19.00 -2.92 -15.09
CA SER A 17 18.10 -2.25 -14.16
C SER A 17 18.03 -3.16 -12.95
N LEU A 18 18.70 -2.76 -11.86
CA LEU A 18 18.43 -3.28 -10.54
C LEU A 18 16.98 -2.91 -10.24
N ALA A 19 16.05 -3.75 -10.69
CA ALA A 19 14.74 -3.82 -10.07
C ALA A 19 15.04 -4.35 -8.68
N ASP A 20 15.20 -3.45 -7.73
CA ASP A 20 15.18 -3.78 -6.31
C ASP A 20 13.81 -4.44 -6.06
N THR A 21 13.75 -5.75 -6.20
CA THR A 21 12.61 -6.56 -5.80
C THR A 21 12.60 -6.59 -4.28
N TYR A 22 12.09 -5.52 -3.67
CA TYR A 22 11.63 -5.57 -2.30
C TYR A 22 10.40 -6.48 -2.26
N ASP A 23 10.49 -7.57 -1.51
CA ASP A 23 9.37 -8.48 -1.28
C ASP A 23 8.36 -7.74 -0.39
N VAL A 24 7.38 -7.09 -1.03
CA VAL A 24 6.34 -6.33 -0.33
C VAL A 24 5.29 -7.33 0.16
N PRO A 25 4.94 -7.34 1.46
CA PRO A 25 3.95 -8.27 1.97
C PRO A 25 2.61 -8.04 1.28
N THR A 26 2.06 -9.06 0.64
CA THR A 26 0.76 -8.98 -0.04
C THR A 26 -0.42 -8.82 0.93
N LYS A 27 -0.19 -9.03 2.23
CA LYS A 27 -1.21 -8.99 3.26
C LYS A 27 -0.66 -8.59 4.63
N LEU A 28 -1.33 -7.65 5.28
CA LEU A 28 -1.05 -7.25 6.67
C LEU A 28 -2.29 -7.39 7.54
N VAL A 29 -2.11 -7.94 8.74
CA VAL A 29 -3.21 -8.28 9.65
C VAL A 29 -3.03 -7.57 11.00
N LEU A 30 -4.00 -6.74 11.37
CA LEU A 30 -4.13 -6.17 12.70
C LEU A 30 -5.07 -7.03 13.55
N LYS A 31 -4.56 -7.60 14.64
CA LYS A 31 -5.37 -8.31 15.65
C LYS A 31 -5.72 -7.36 16.79
N VAL A 32 -7.02 -7.11 17.00
CA VAL A 32 -7.50 -6.16 18.02
C VAL A 32 -8.14 -6.90 19.19
N GLU A 33 -7.56 -6.73 20.38
CA GLU A 33 -8.08 -7.30 21.63
C GLU A 33 -9.26 -6.50 22.18
N ALA A 34 -10.26 -7.22 22.68
CA ALA A 34 -11.46 -6.68 23.33
C ALA A 34 -12.21 -5.63 22.47
N ALA A 35 -12.10 -5.71 21.14
CA ALA A 35 -12.91 -4.91 20.23
C ALA A 35 -14.31 -5.52 20.10
N THR A 36 -15.33 -4.67 19.98
CA THR A 36 -16.66 -5.15 19.65
C THR A 36 -16.68 -5.71 18.21
N LYS A 37 -17.55 -6.67 17.92
CA LYS A 37 -17.72 -7.18 16.54
C LYS A 37 -18.02 -6.06 15.55
N LYS A 38 -18.78 -5.03 15.98
CA LYS A 38 -19.10 -3.86 15.16
C LYS A 38 -17.86 -3.03 14.84
N ASP A 39 -16.96 -2.82 15.80
CA ASP A 39 -15.72 -2.08 15.57
C ASP A 39 -14.79 -2.83 14.63
N VAL A 40 -14.67 -4.15 14.78
CA VAL A 40 -13.86 -4.98 13.87
C VAL A 40 -14.42 -4.92 12.46
N GLN A 41 -15.74 -5.02 12.29
CA GLN A 41 -16.39 -4.90 10.98
C GLN A 41 -16.21 -3.52 10.34
N LEU A 42 -16.34 -2.44 11.11
CA LEU A 42 -16.13 -1.08 10.60
C LEU A 42 -14.67 -0.84 10.22
N GLY A 43 -13.73 -1.29 11.06
CA GLY A 43 -12.31 -1.24 10.78
C GLY A 43 -11.95 -2.04 9.52
N GLN A 44 -12.47 -3.26 9.37
CA GLN A 44 -12.26 -4.07 8.17
C GLN A 44 -12.82 -3.40 6.92
N LYS A 45 -14.01 -2.79 6.99
CA LYS A 45 -14.57 -2.03 5.87
C LYS A 45 -13.68 -0.85 5.47
N TYR A 46 -13.12 -0.13 6.45
CA TYR A 46 -12.20 0.97 6.19
C TYR A 46 -10.90 0.46 5.55
N ALA A 47 -10.32 -0.60 6.10
CA ALA A 47 -9.13 -1.27 5.58
C ALA A 47 -9.31 -1.67 4.10
N SER A 48 -10.42 -2.35 3.77
CA SER A 48 -10.73 -2.72 2.39
C SER A 48 -10.98 -1.51 1.49
N CYS A 49 -11.64 -0.46 1.98
CA CYS A 49 -11.84 0.77 1.21
C CYS A 49 -10.51 1.45 0.86
N MET A 50 -9.54 1.44 1.78
CA MET A 50 -8.23 2.03 1.57
C MET A 50 -7.30 1.15 0.73
N SER A 51 -7.45 -0.18 0.76
CA SER A 51 -6.46 -1.09 0.18
C SER A 51 -6.88 -1.76 -1.14
N THR A 52 -8.08 -1.52 -1.65
CA THR A 52 -8.54 -2.10 -2.93
C THR A 52 -8.40 -1.08 -4.06
N PRO A 53 -7.93 -1.45 -5.26
CA PRO A 53 -7.09 -2.62 -5.58
C PRO A 53 -5.67 -2.55 -4.99
N TRP A 54 -5.18 -1.34 -4.68
CA TRP A 54 -3.89 -1.07 -4.03
C TRP A 54 -4.06 0.05 -2.99
N LEU A 55 -3.06 0.23 -2.12
CA LEU A 55 -3.01 1.36 -1.19
C LEU A 55 -2.85 2.68 -1.93
N PRO A 56 -3.52 3.78 -1.53
CA PRO A 56 -3.42 5.05 -2.24
C PRO A 56 -1.96 5.53 -2.31
N THR A 57 -1.60 6.18 -3.42
CA THR A 57 -0.35 6.94 -3.46
C THR A 57 -0.42 8.14 -2.51
N VAL A 58 0.71 8.78 -2.22
CA VAL A 58 0.77 9.97 -1.37
C VAL A 58 -0.23 11.05 -1.82
N ASP A 59 -0.29 11.32 -3.12
CA ASP A 59 -1.19 12.33 -3.69
C ASP A 59 -2.67 11.91 -3.67
N GLN A 60 -2.93 10.60 -3.65
CA GLN A 60 -4.28 10.03 -3.62
C GLN A 60 -4.81 9.84 -2.20
N PHE A 61 -3.95 9.83 -1.18
CA PHE A 61 -4.30 9.47 0.18
C PHE A 61 -5.50 10.28 0.71
N GLU A 62 -5.43 11.61 0.64
CA GLU A 62 -6.50 12.46 1.15
C GLU A 62 -7.80 12.35 0.37
N ALA A 63 -7.73 12.08 -0.94
CA ALA A 63 -8.92 11.83 -1.76
C ALA A 63 -9.56 10.49 -1.38
N ARG A 64 -8.74 9.45 -1.19
CA ARG A 64 -9.17 8.11 -0.80
C ARG A 64 -9.78 8.12 0.59
N ALA A 65 -9.10 8.71 1.56
CA ALA A 65 -9.56 8.83 2.93
C ALA A 65 -10.89 9.61 3.02
N ARG A 66 -11.08 10.64 2.18
CA ARG A 66 -12.37 11.34 2.04
C ARG A 66 -13.45 10.45 1.43
N SER A 67 -13.13 9.65 0.41
CA SER A 67 -14.09 8.69 -0.16
C SER A 67 -14.53 7.61 0.85
N CYS A 68 -13.66 7.28 1.81
CA CYS A 68 -13.90 6.33 2.88
C CYS A 68 -14.37 7.01 4.21
N ALA A 69 -14.73 8.30 4.18
CA ALA A 69 -14.90 9.12 5.39
C ALA A 69 -15.97 8.61 6.37
N ASP A 70 -17.03 7.98 5.88
CA ASP A 70 -18.08 7.43 6.75
C ASP A 70 -17.61 6.25 7.60
N LEU A 71 -16.53 5.60 7.16
CA LEU A 71 -15.85 4.53 7.88
C LEU A 71 -14.71 5.07 8.77
N ARG A 72 -14.18 6.26 8.44
CA ARG A 72 -13.10 6.95 9.17
C ARG A 72 -13.56 7.68 10.44
N LYS A 73 -14.84 7.58 10.83
CA LYS A 73 -15.41 8.20 12.04
C LYS A 73 -15.35 7.23 13.22
N PRO A 74 -14.37 7.33 14.14
CA PRO A 74 -14.25 6.41 15.25
C PRO A 74 -15.39 6.59 16.25
N ARG A 75 -15.95 5.47 16.70
CA ARG A 75 -16.98 5.42 17.77
C ARG A 75 -16.45 4.77 19.05
N SER A 76 -15.24 4.24 19.00
CA SER A 76 -14.51 3.66 20.13
C SER A 76 -13.01 3.90 19.94
N SER A 77 -12.25 3.84 21.06
CA SER A 77 -10.79 3.94 21.02
C SER A 77 -10.14 2.79 20.23
N LYS A 78 -10.78 1.62 20.21
CA LYS A 78 -10.32 0.44 19.46
C LYS A 78 -10.48 0.64 17.96
N LEU A 79 -11.64 1.14 17.52
CA LEU A 79 -11.85 1.51 16.12
C LEU A 79 -10.92 2.64 15.69
N LYS A 80 -10.67 3.64 16.56
CA LYS A 80 -9.68 4.69 16.29
C LYS A 80 -8.31 4.11 16.01
N ARG A 81 -7.79 3.23 16.88
CA ARG A 81 -6.48 2.58 16.66
C ARG A 81 -6.42 1.78 15.36
N ALA A 82 -7.51 1.10 15.02
CA ALA A 82 -7.62 0.35 13.77
C ALA A 82 -7.54 1.28 12.54
N ILE A 83 -8.26 2.41 12.56
CA ILE A 83 -8.21 3.44 11.51
C ILE A 83 -6.81 4.06 11.42
N ASP A 84 -6.23 4.46 12.54
CA ASP A 84 -4.90 5.07 12.59
C ASP A 84 -3.83 4.11 12.02
N TRP A 85 -3.95 2.81 12.32
CA TRP A 85 -3.07 1.78 11.76
C TRP A 85 -3.22 1.67 10.23
N VAL A 86 -4.45 1.66 9.71
CA VAL A 86 -4.68 1.66 8.25
C VAL A 86 -4.05 2.89 7.59
N ASP A 87 -4.27 4.08 8.17
CA ASP A 87 -3.72 5.34 7.66
C ASP A 87 -2.19 5.29 7.65
N GLN A 88 -1.58 4.80 8.72
CA GLN A 88 -0.13 4.66 8.82
C GLN A 88 0.43 3.73 7.74
N ILE A 89 -0.19 2.56 7.52
CA ILE A 89 0.26 1.61 6.50
C ILE A 89 0.11 2.21 5.09
N ALA A 90 -1.01 2.87 4.79
CA ALA A 90 -1.22 3.52 3.51
C ALA A 90 -0.17 4.61 3.21
N VAL A 91 0.27 5.35 4.23
CA VAL A 91 1.33 6.37 4.09
C VAL A 91 2.72 5.74 3.95
N GLN A 92 2.99 4.63 4.65
CA GLN A 92 4.28 3.95 4.60
C GLN A 92 4.52 3.16 3.30
N PHE A 93 3.45 2.62 2.70
CA PHE A 93 3.52 1.78 1.51
C PHE A 93 2.62 2.34 0.38
N PRO A 94 2.89 3.57 -0.10
CA PRO A 94 2.04 4.21 -1.10
C PRO A 94 2.05 3.43 -2.41
N GLY A 95 0.86 3.17 -2.97
CA GLY A 95 0.73 2.43 -4.24
C GLY A 95 0.99 0.93 -4.15
N ALA A 96 1.30 0.40 -2.96
CA ALA A 96 1.59 -1.01 -2.79
C ALA A 96 0.34 -1.89 -2.87
N GLU A 97 0.49 -3.08 -3.46
CA GLU A 97 -0.55 -4.11 -3.54
C GLU A 97 -0.58 -4.93 -2.24
N ILE A 98 -1.10 -4.30 -1.17
CA ILE A 98 -1.19 -4.90 0.16
C ILE A 98 -2.66 -4.99 0.57
N GLU A 99 -3.13 -6.19 0.87
CA GLU A 99 -4.44 -6.39 1.50
C GLU A 99 -4.36 -6.10 3.01
N LEU A 100 -5.22 -5.23 3.52
CA LEU A 100 -5.32 -4.94 4.96
C LEU A 100 -6.48 -5.70 5.60
N GLN A 101 -6.18 -6.46 6.66
CA GLN A 101 -7.18 -7.19 7.44
C GLN A 101 -7.17 -6.79 8.92
N ILE A 102 -8.37 -6.70 9.50
CA ILE A 102 -8.60 -6.40 10.91
C ILE A 102 -9.41 -7.53 11.50
N LEU A 103 -8.81 -8.26 12.44
CA LEU A 103 -9.39 -9.43 13.07
C LEU A 103 -9.54 -9.20 14.58
N GLN A 104 -10.57 -9.82 15.15
CA GLN A 104 -10.68 -9.93 16.61
C GLN A 104 -9.69 -10.98 17.11
N ARG A 105 -8.94 -10.66 18.17
CA ARG A 105 -8.11 -11.64 18.89
C ARG A 105 -8.94 -12.40 19.92
#